data_AF-A0AAU3P528-F1
#
_entry.id   AF-A0AAU3P528-F1
#
_cell.length_a   1.000
_cell.length_b   1.000
_cell.length_c   1.000
_cell.angle_alpha   90.00
_cell.angle_beta   90.00
_cell.angle_gamma   90.00
#
_symmetry.space_group_name_H-M   'P 1'
#
loop_
_entity.id
_entity.type
_entity.pdbx_description
1 polymer ?
#
loop_
_entity_poly.entity_id
_entity_poly.type
_entity_poly.pdbx_seq_one_letter_code
_entity_poly.pdbx_strand_id
1 'polypeptide(L)'
;MGEPGDPPEGTPESAPGGGGEDEYRSVVFDESFIRAARLQEFSAQERITDHAPAVRRRPGLRRGFTRQAVILVILIVIAFGTAIYMGVRNPYQGVTARRPEPLRMTVIPLSPQGRVPGTVSVSELYAHSPAAEFRTAAEGINLPPEQHTAHFSESQVYAALTTAKDYLVESSLDPDVLTGKAVRPVRILLDPQQLDQFDRSFDRPADDGRHEATGWLVRFDPKQAELADTGIRVQGTLRATESDADTLEVVSDHTFVYALRPAGAGSDAKASLFTVRRELHFRFDRDDLRMHQAEMLVSYVQAGPLSCSVDSAAHLHPLLAGQTPKEGGPAGTDPFATGGTTSLCGALAPGAQPSL
;
A
#
# COMPACT_ATOMS: atom_id res chain seq x y z
N MET A 1 -23.07 52.19 -47.59
CA MET A 1 -23.44 53.50 -47.00
C MET A 1 -22.42 53.81 -45.92
N GLY A 2 -21.37 54.60 -46.10
CA GLY A 2 -20.91 55.35 -47.27
C GLY A 2 -19.39 55.54 -47.24
N GLU A 3 -18.82 55.78 -48.42
CA GLU A 3 -17.57 56.52 -48.62
C GLU A 3 -17.78 58.00 -48.20
N PRO A 4 -16.75 58.78 -47.78
CA PRO A 4 -15.61 59.14 -48.65
C PRO A 4 -14.23 59.37 -47.98
N GLY A 5 -13.19 59.38 -48.82
CA GLY A 5 -11.86 59.88 -48.48
C GLY A 5 -10.84 59.65 -49.59
N ASP A 6 -11.07 60.27 -50.74
CA ASP A 6 -10.08 60.33 -51.84
C ASP A 6 -8.78 61.02 -51.37
N PRO A 7 -7.59 60.52 -51.78
CA PRO A 7 -6.35 61.28 -51.66
C PRO A 7 -6.23 62.32 -52.81
N PRO A 8 -5.48 63.41 -52.58
CA PRO A 8 -5.56 64.62 -53.41
C PRO A 8 -5.03 64.41 -54.83
N GLU A 9 -5.77 64.98 -55.78
CA GLU A 9 -5.39 65.11 -57.19
C GLU A 9 -4.10 65.91 -57.34
N GLY A 10 -3.15 65.32 -58.07
CA GLY A 10 -1.98 66.02 -58.57
C GLY A 10 -2.33 66.86 -59.79
N THR A 11 -2.13 68.17 -59.63
CA THR A 11 -1.73 69.21 -60.60
C THR A 11 -2.52 69.39 -61.90
N PRO A 12 -3.18 70.55 -62.09
CA PRO A 12 -3.62 71.00 -63.41
C PRO A 12 -2.44 71.44 -64.28
N GLU A 13 -2.54 71.15 -65.57
CA GLU A 13 -1.60 71.52 -66.61
C GLU A 13 -1.37 73.05 -66.70
N SER A 14 -0.08 73.42 -66.75
CA SER A 14 0.54 74.46 -67.58
C SER A 14 -0.14 75.82 -67.77
N ALA A 15 0.45 76.88 -67.19
CA ALA A 15 0.57 78.19 -67.84
C ALA A 15 1.81 78.95 -67.30
N PRO A 16 2.48 79.80 -68.09
CA PRO A 16 3.85 80.23 -67.82
C PRO A 16 3.96 81.53 -66.98
N GLY A 17 4.96 81.60 -66.10
CA GLY A 17 5.54 82.87 -65.64
C GLY A 17 5.85 83.00 -64.14
N GLY A 18 7.14 83.21 -63.81
CA GLY A 18 7.67 83.80 -62.55
C GLY A 18 7.51 82.95 -61.29
N GLY A 19 8.56 82.36 -60.69
CA GLY A 19 9.59 83.06 -59.88
C GLY A 19 8.98 83.53 -58.55
N GLY A 20 9.38 83.12 -57.36
CA GLY A 20 10.42 82.22 -56.87
C GLY A 20 10.34 82.20 -55.33
N GLU A 21 10.87 81.14 -54.73
CA GLU A 21 11.56 81.15 -53.44
C GLU A 21 10.77 81.57 -52.18
N ASP A 22 9.84 80.73 -51.69
CA ASP A 22 9.40 80.79 -50.27
C ASP A 22 8.82 79.45 -49.72
N GLU A 23 9.20 78.30 -50.28
CA GLU A 23 8.51 77.02 -50.02
C GLU A 23 9.31 75.97 -49.22
N TYR A 24 10.24 76.36 -48.32
CA TYR A 24 11.08 75.35 -47.63
C TYR A 24 11.17 75.45 -46.11
N ARG A 25 10.31 76.22 -45.43
CA ARG A 25 10.42 76.39 -43.97
C ARG A 25 9.51 75.55 -43.09
N SER A 26 8.80 74.53 -43.60
CA SER A 26 7.82 73.78 -42.79
C SER A 26 7.79 72.27 -43.01
N VAL A 27 8.93 71.61 -43.19
CA VAL A 27 8.96 70.13 -43.25
C VAL A 27 9.67 69.57 -42.01
N VAL A 28 8.90 69.34 -40.95
CA VAL A 28 9.32 68.54 -39.80
C VAL A 28 8.88 67.10 -40.06
N PHE A 29 9.85 66.18 -40.18
CA PHE A 29 9.59 64.77 -40.47
C PHE A 29 9.02 64.07 -39.22
N ASP A 30 7.72 63.76 -39.22
CA ASP A 30 7.08 63.00 -38.14
C ASP A 30 7.21 61.47 -38.35
N GLU A 31 6.84 60.68 -37.33
CA GLU A 31 6.92 59.21 -37.38
C GLU A 31 5.96 58.59 -38.43
N SER A 32 4.90 59.32 -38.80
CA SER A 32 3.97 58.91 -39.85
C SER A 32 4.58 59.05 -41.25
N PHE A 33 5.42 60.09 -41.48
CA PHE A 33 6.20 60.27 -42.69
C PHE A 33 7.22 59.14 -42.88
N ILE A 34 7.88 58.72 -41.80
CA ILE A 34 8.83 57.59 -41.82
C ILE A 34 8.12 56.27 -42.15
N ARG A 35 6.90 56.05 -41.63
CA ARG A 35 6.11 54.84 -41.97
C ARG A 35 5.50 54.89 -43.37
N ALA A 36 5.20 56.07 -43.90
CA ALA A 36 4.68 56.26 -45.25
C ALA A 36 5.77 56.19 -46.33
N ALA A 37 7.05 56.32 -45.95
CA ALA A 37 8.18 56.18 -46.87
C ALA A 37 8.24 54.76 -47.45
N ARG A 38 7.77 54.61 -48.69
CA ARG A 38 7.73 53.32 -49.44
C ARG A 38 9.09 52.93 -50.03
N LEU A 39 10.13 53.67 -49.71
CA LEU A 39 11.42 53.67 -50.37
C LEU A 39 12.51 53.53 -49.31
N GLN A 40 13.38 52.54 -49.49
CA GLN A 40 14.53 52.28 -48.62
C GLN A 40 15.80 52.46 -49.44
N GLU A 41 16.70 53.35 -48.99
CA GLU A 41 18.01 53.55 -49.61
C GLU A 41 18.97 52.40 -49.25
N PHE A 42 19.83 52.04 -50.20
CA PHE A 42 20.89 51.06 -50.01
C PHE A 42 22.06 51.63 -49.19
N SER A 43 22.71 50.77 -48.41
CA SER A 43 23.88 51.18 -47.62
C SER A 43 25.10 51.45 -48.52
N ALA A 44 26.06 52.24 -48.03
CA ALA A 44 27.25 52.61 -48.80
C ALA A 44 28.06 51.39 -49.29
N GLN A 45 28.03 50.29 -48.55
CA GLN A 45 28.69 49.03 -48.90
C GLN A 45 28.01 48.31 -50.08
N GLU A 46 26.70 48.42 -50.22
CA GLU A 46 25.90 47.75 -51.27
C GLU A 46 25.96 48.49 -52.62
N ARG A 47 26.42 49.76 -52.63
CA ARG A 47 26.61 50.55 -53.86
C ARG A 47 27.95 50.30 -54.57
N ILE A 48 28.91 49.66 -53.90
CA ILE A 48 30.27 49.45 -54.45
C ILE A 48 30.27 48.38 -55.56
N THR A 49 29.35 47.42 -55.50
CA THR A 49 29.40 46.21 -56.33
C THR A 49 28.61 46.31 -57.63
N ASP A 50 27.61 47.17 -57.73
CA ASP A 50 26.75 47.24 -58.92
C ASP A 50 26.17 48.66 -59.10
N HIS A 51 26.29 49.23 -60.31
CA HIS A 51 25.83 50.59 -60.63
C HIS A 51 24.30 50.63 -60.85
N ALA A 52 23.54 50.20 -59.84
CA ALA A 52 22.08 50.15 -59.86
C ALA A 52 21.44 51.32 -59.08
N PRO A 53 20.21 51.75 -59.44
CA PRO A 53 19.60 52.96 -58.88
C PRO A 53 19.37 52.88 -57.36
N ALA A 54 19.50 54.04 -56.70
CA ALA A 54 19.74 54.24 -55.27
C ALA A 54 18.66 53.73 -54.27
N VAL A 55 17.54 53.15 -54.71
CA VAL A 55 16.35 52.96 -53.86
C VAL A 55 15.54 51.71 -54.22
N ARG A 56 15.06 50.94 -53.22
CA ARG A 56 14.11 49.81 -53.42
C ARG A 56 12.77 50.02 -52.70
N ARG A 57 11.70 49.41 -53.23
CA ARG A 57 10.36 49.36 -52.57
C ARG A 57 10.28 48.24 -51.53
N ARG A 58 9.71 48.52 -50.35
CA ARG A 58 9.46 47.51 -49.30
C ARG A 58 8.22 46.64 -49.60
N PRO A 59 8.27 45.30 -49.42
CA PRO A 59 7.08 44.45 -49.54
C PRO A 59 6.21 44.49 -48.26
N GLY A 60 4.89 44.56 -48.42
CA GLY A 60 3.92 44.66 -47.32
C GLY A 60 3.66 43.34 -46.60
N LEU A 61 3.54 43.39 -45.27
CA LEU A 61 3.31 42.23 -44.39
C LEU A 61 1.85 41.75 -44.49
N ARG A 62 1.58 40.58 -45.09
CA ARG A 62 0.23 39.98 -45.12
C ARG A 62 -0.01 39.16 -43.86
N ARG A 63 -0.91 39.63 -42.99
CA ARG A 63 -1.34 38.95 -41.76
C ARG A 63 -2.66 38.21 -42.01
N GLY A 64 -2.61 36.90 -42.16
CA GLY A 64 -3.78 36.01 -42.21
C GLY A 64 -3.35 34.60 -41.84
N PHE A 65 -3.95 34.03 -40.78
CA PHE A 65 -3.69 32.64 -40.39
C PHE A 65 -4.10 31.72 -41.54
N THR A 66 -3.14 30.97 -42.08
CA THR A 66 -3.38 30.01 -43.16
C THR A 66 -4.36 28.94 -42.67
N ARG A 67 -5.28 28.48 -43.54
CA ARG A 67 -6.27 27.43 -43.22
C ARG A 67 -5.63 26.19 -42.55
N GLN A 68 -4.37 25.91 -42.86
CA GLN A 68 -3.57 24.85 -42.26
C GLN A 68 -3.35 25.02 -40.75
N ALA A 69 -3.11 26.24 -40.27
CA ALA A 69 -2.94 26.51 -38.84
C ALA A 69 -4.23 26.27 -38.05
N VAL A 70 -5.38 26.61 -38.65
CA VAL A 70 -6.70 26.38 -38.04
C VAL A 70 -7.00 24.88 -37.96
N ILE A 71 -6.70 24.13 -39.02
CA ILE A 71 -6.88 22.66 -39.04
C ILE A 71 -6.00 22.00 -37.99
N LEU A 72 -4.74 22.42 -37.84
CA LEU A 72 -3.83 21.88 -36.83
C LEU A 72 -4.36 22.10 -35.40
N VAL A 73 -4.87 23.30 -35.10
CA VAL A 73 -5.46 23.60 -33.78
C VAL A 73 -6.69 22.74 -33.51
N ILE A 74 -7.56 22.55 -34.50
CA ILE A 74 -8.72 21.66 -34.37
C ILE A 74 -8.28 20.22 -34.10
N LEU A 75 -7.26 19.72 -34.79
CA LEU A 75 -6.74 18.36 -34.55
C LEU A 75 -6.16 18.20 -33.14
N ILE A 76 -5.45 19.21 -32.62
CA ILE A 76 -4.93 19.19 -31.25
C ILE A 76 -6.08 19.18 -30.24
N VAL A 77 -7.09 20.02 -30.42
CA VAL A 77 -8.27 20.08 -29.54
C VAL A 77 -9.03 18.76 -29.57
N ILE A 78 -9.19 18.13 -30.73
CA ILE A 78 -9.82 16.81 -30.85
C ILE A 78 -8.97 15.79 -30.11
N ALA A 79 -7.67 15.69 -30.38
CA ALA A 79 -6.79 14.71 -29.75
C ALA A 79 -6.75 14.83 -28.22
N PHE A 80 -6.66 16.05 -27.69
CA PHE A 80 -6.77 16.30 -26.25
C PHE A 80 -8.17 15.99 -25.72
N GLY A 81 -9.21 16.35 -26.47
CA GLY A 81 -10.58 16.00 -26.14
C GLY A 81 -10.79 14.49 -26.05
N THR A 82 -10.24 13.71 -26.98
CA THR A 82 -10.30 12.23 -26.94
C THR A 82 -9.46 11.66 -25.81
N ALA A 83 -8.28 12.22 -25.53
CA ALA A 83 -7.44 11.77 -24.43
C ALA A 83 -8.10 12.04 -23.06
N ILE A 84 -8.70 13.22 -22.89
CA ILE A 84 -9.49 13.57 -21.69
C ILE A 84 -10.74 12.69 -21.62
N TYR A 85 -11.43 12.49 -22.74
CA TYR A 85 -12.63 11.66 -22.78
C TYR A 85 -12.33 10.18 -22.49
N MET A 86 -11.24 9.61 -23.00
CA MET A 86 -10.79 8.26 -22.66
C MET A 86 -10.24 8.17 -21.23
N GLY A 87 -9.59 9.22 -20.74
CA GLY A 87 -9.16 9.30 -19.34
C GLY A 87 -10.32 9.40 -18.35
N VAL A 88 -11.42 10.06 -18.74
CA VAL A 88 -12.64 10.23 -17.93
C VAL A 88 -13.61 9.06 -18.11
N ARG A 89 -13.69 8.46 -19.30
CA ARG A 89 -14.40 7.20 -19.59
C ARG A 89 -13.40 6.08 -19.76
N ASN A 90 -12.65 5.78 -18.69
CA ASN A 90 -11.87 4.56 -18.63
C ASN A 90 -12.83 3.36 -18.80
N PRO A 91 -12.74 2.54 -19.86
CA PRO A 91 -13.63 1.40 -20.08
C PRO A 91 -13.35 0.25 -19.11
N TYR A 92 -12.24 0.32 -18.38
CA TYR A 92 -12.11 -0.33 -17.09
C TYR A 92 -12.91 0.51 -16.10
N GLN A 93 -14.24 0.34 -16.13
CA GLN A 93 -15.00 0.56 -14.92
C GLN A 93 -14.29 -0.25 -13.84
N GLY A 94 -13.65 0.47 -12.92
CA GLY A 94 -13.16 -0.13 -11.71
C GLY A 94 -14.31 -0.93 -11.15
N VAL A 95 -14.10 -2.23 -11.02
CA VAL A 95 -14.69 -2.99 -9.92
C VAL A 95 -14.55 -2.04 -8.74
N THR A 96 -15.67 -1.50 -8.25
CA THR A 96 -15.66 -0.65 -7.07
C THR A 96 -14.77 -1.37 -6.08
N ALA A 97 -13.58 -0.80 -5.79
CA ALA A 97 -12.66 -1.36 -4.82
C ALA A 97 -13.49 -1.50 -3.55
N ARG A 98 -13.92 -2.73 -3.29
CA ARG A 98 -14.78 -3.03 -2.16
C ARG A 98 -13.88 -2.68 -0.99
N ARG A 99 -14.30 -1.72 -0.15
CA ARG A 99 -13.52 -1.40 1.05
C ARG A 99 -13.25 -2.72 1.78
N PRO A 100 -11.99 -3.06 2.05
CA PRO A 100 -11.61 -4.17 2.89
C PRO A 100 -12.49 -4.19 4.12
N GLU A 101 -13.05 -5.36 4.40
CA GLU A 101 -13.82 -5.52 5.63
C GLU A 101 -12.81 -5.46 6.80
N PRO A 102 -13.14 -4.76 7.90
CA PRO A 102 -12.22 -4.70 9.03
C PRO A 102 -12.02 -6.11 9.57
N LEU A 103 -10.75 -6.45 9.85
CA LEU A 103 -10.36 -7.76 10.36
C LEU A 103 -11.17 -8.08 11.61
N ARG A 104 -11.73 -9.30 11.64
CA ARG A 104 -12.38 -9.86 12.81
C ARG A 104 -11.47 -10.85 13.51
N MET A 105 -11.37 -10.71 14.82
CA MET A 105 -10.47 -11.49 15.65
C MET A 105 -11.24 -12.29 16.69
N THR A 106 -10.73 -13.47 17.00
CA THR A 106 -11.13 -14.24 18.17
C THR A 106 -9.87 -14.80 18.80
N VAL A 107 -9.55 -14.37 20.01
CA VAL A 107 -8.39 -14.86 20.77
C VAL A 107 -8.90 -15.65 21.96
N ILE A 108 -8.60 -16.95 21.99
CA ILE A 108 -9.05 -17.87 23.03
C ILE A 108 -7.85 -18.33 23.86
N PRO A 109 -7.71 -17.84 25.11
CA PRO A 109 -6.76 -18.40 26.04
C PRO A 109 -7.15 -19.82 26.43
N LEU A 110 -6.17 -20.73 26.46
CA LEU A 110 -6.31 -22.12 26.85
C LEU A 110 -5.66 -22.33 28.23
N SER A 111 -6.50 -22.58 29.23
CA SER A 111 -6.09 -22.77 30.61
C SER A 111 -5.73 -24.22 30.91
N PRO A 112 -4.50 -24.53 31.38
CA PRO A 112 -4.14 -25.88 31.81
C PRO A 112 -4.94 -26.29 33.05
N GLN A 113 -5.20 -27.59 33.20
CA GLN A 113 -5.92 -28.12 34.37
C GLN A 113 -5.05 -28.16 35.65
N GLY A 114 -3.74 -27.96 35.53
CA GLY A 114 -2.81 -28.09 36.64
C GLY A 114 -1.52 -27.32 36.40
N ARG A 115 -0.46 -27.78 37.06
CA ARG A 115 0.87 -27.20 36.93
C ARG A 115 1.41 -27.41 35.53
N VAL A 116 1.94 -26.36 34.92
CA VAL A 116 2.61 -26.42 33.62
C VAL A 116 3.89 -27.27 33.72
N PRO A 117 4.04 -28.36 32.94
CA PRO A 117 5.25 -29.16 32.88
C PRO A 117 6.45 -28.34 32.41
N GLY A 118 7.64 -28.66 32.91
CA GLY A 118 8.86 -28.02 32.45
C GLY A 118 10.13 -28.73 32.91
N THR A 119 11.15 -28.67 32.04
CA THR A 119 12.49 -29.23 32.25
C THR A 119 13.52 -28.23 31.72
N VAL A 120 14.79 -28.42 32.09
CA VAL A 120 15.91 -27.61 31.54
C VAL A 120 16.20 -28.00 30.08
N SER A 121 15.94 -29.27 29.72
CA SER A 121 16.21 -29.79 28.38
C SER A 121 15.07 -29.47 27.41
N VAL A 122 15.26 -28.46 26.55
CA VAL A 122 14.25 -28.10 25.53
C VAL A 122 14.00 -29.25 24.54
N SER A 123 15.03 -30.02 24.17
CA SER A 123 14.85 -31.18 23.30
C SER A 123 13.96 -32.26 23.93
N GLU A 124 14.05 -32.43 25.26
CA GLU A 124 13.21 -33.38 25.99
C GLU A 124 11.74 -32.92 26.02
N LEU A 125 11.49 -31.60 26.15
CA LEU A 125 10.14 -31.04 26.04
C LEU A 125 9.48 -31.39 24.71
N TYR A 126 10.19 -31.13 23.61
CA TYR A 126 9.65 -31.40 22.28
C TYR A 126 9.44 -32.90 22.05
N ALA A 127 10.43 -33.74 22.41
CA ALA A 127 10.36 -35.18 22.23
C ALA A 127 9.20 -35.86 22.97
N HIS A 128 8.80 -35.33 24.14
CA HIS A 128 7.68 -35.85 24.94
C HIS A 128 6.37 -35.11 24.67
N SER A 129 6.22 -34.44 23.53
CA SER A 129 5.03 -33.68 23.15
C SER A 129 4.57 -34.05 21.74
N PRO A 130 3.31 -33.72 21.36
CA PRO A 130 2.86 -33.87 19.96
C PRO A 130 3.74 -33.13 18.94
N ALA A 131 4.49 -32.10 19.38
CA ALA A 131 5.37 -31.32 18.53
C ALA A 131 6.68 -32.04 18.13
N ALA A 132 6.92 -33.27 18.61
CA ALA A 132 8.07 -34.08 18.20
C ALA A 132 8.11 -34.30 16.67
N GLU A 133 6.93 -34.45 16.05
CA GLU A 133 6.77 -34.71 14.61
C GLU A 133 6.72 -33.42 13.77
N PHE A 134 6.82 -32.26 14.40
CA PHE A 134 6.67 -30.97 13.71
C PHE A 134 8.01 -30.54 13.12
N ARG A 135 7.94 -29.94 11.93
CA ARG A 135 9.10 -29.31 11.28
C ARG A 135 9.47 -28.02 12.02
N THR A 136 10.68 -27.54 11.79
CA THR A 136 11.20 -26.36 12.47
C THR A 136 10.98 -25.10 11.64
N ALA A 137 10.51 -24.03 12.29
CA ALA A 137 10.34 -22.69 11.74
C ALA A 137 9.62 -22.71 10.37
N ALA A 138 10.15 -21.98 9.38
CA ALA A 138 9.53 -21.82 8.06
C ALA A 138 9.43 -23.13 7.26
N GLU A 139 10.18 -24.18 7.63
CA GLU A 139 10.06 -25.50 7.01
C GLU A 139 8.74 -26.19 7.37
N GLY A 140 8.09 -25.79 8.47
CA GLY A 140 6.75 -26.29 8.82
C GLY A 140 5.61 -25.62 8.07
N ILE A 141 5.89 -24.53 7.34
CA ILE A 141 4.91 -23.80 6.53
C ILE A 141 5.12 -24.20 5.06
N ASN A 142 4.52 -25.31 4.67
CA ASN A 142 4.62 -25.82 3.31
C ASN A 142 3.58 -25.20 2.40
N LEU A 143 4.00 -24.83 1.19
CA LEU A 143 3.09 -24.44 0.14
C LEU A 143 2.46 -25.71 -0.48
N PRO A 144 1.14 -25.77 -0.65
CA PRO A 144 0.51 -26.84 -1.41
C PRO A 144 0.92 -26.73 -2.88
N PRO A 145 0.82 -27.82 -3.66
CA PRO A 145 1.02 -27.74 -5.11
C PRO A 145 0.10 -26.71 -5.74
N GLU A 146 0.66 -25.82 -6.55
CA GLU A 146 -0.09 -24.74 -7.18
C GLU A 146 -0.94 -25.29 -8.34
N GLN A 147 -2.16 -24.80 -8.45
CA GLN A 147 -3.03 -25.08 -9.59
C GLN A 147 -3.66 -23.77 -10.02
N HIS A 148 -3.65 -23.52 -11.33
CA HIS A 148 -4.43 -22.42 -11.89
C HIS A 148 -5.91 -22.61 -11.56
N THR A 149 -6.63 -21.50 -11.45
CA THR A 149 -8.08 -21.50 -11.26
C THR A 149 -8.76 -21.01 -12.54
N ALA A 150 -10.05 -20.68 -12.48
CA ALA A 150 -10.77 -20.20 -13.66
C ALA A 150 -10.28 -18.82 -14.12
N HIS A 151 -9.95 -17.93 -13.16
CA HIS A 151 -9.58 -16.55 -13.43
C HIS A 151 -8.17 -16.16 -12.96
N PHE A 152 -7.47 -17.05 -12.26
CA PHE A 152 -6.10 -16.84 -11.79
C PHE A 152 -5.12 -17.86 -12.38
N SER A 153 -4.00 -17.34 -12.87
CA SER A 153 -2.87 -18.15 -13.32
C SER A 153 -2.16 -18.83 -12.15
N GLU A 154 -1.41 -19.89 -12.44
CA GLU A 154 -0.60 -20.61 -11.46
C GLU A 154 0.37 -19.69 -10.71
N SER A 155 0.99 -18.72 -11.39
CA SER A 155 1.89 -17.75 -10.76
C SER A 155 1.17 -16.79 -9.81
N GLN A 156 -0.10 -16.46 -10.08
CA GLN A 156 -0.91 -15.64 -9.17
C GLN A 156 -1.32 -16.41 -7.92
N VAL A 157 -1.71 -17.69 -8.07
CA VAL A 157 -1.98 -18.57 -6.94
C VAL A 157 -0.72 -18.78 -6.10
N TYR A 158 0.43 -18.97 -6.74
CA TYR A 158 1.73 -19.05 -6.06
C TYR A 158 2.06 -17.77 -5.29
N ALA A 159 1.84 -16.60 -5.89
CA ALA A 159 2.07 -15.31 -5.23
C ALA A 159 1.20 -15.18 -3.97
N ALA A 160 -0.09 -15.50 -4.05
CA ALA A 160 -1.00 -15.47 -2.89
C ALA A 160 -0.51 -16.37 -1.74
N LEU A 161 -0.15 -17.62 -2.07
CA LEU A 161 0.34 -18.61 -1.12
C LEU A 161 1.67 -18.17 -0.49
N THR A 162 2.56 -17.57 -1.27
CA THR A 162 3.85 -17.07 -0.79
C THR A 162 3.68 -15.85 0.11
N THR A 163 2.82 -14.88 -0.24
CA THR A 163 2.51 -13.73 0.62
C THR A 163 1.92 -14.18 1.96
N ALA A 164 0.98 -15.14 1.94
CA ALA A 164 0.40 -15.71 3.16
C ALA A 164 1.47 -16.43 4.02
N LYS A 165 2.38 -17.18 3.39
CA LYS A 165 3.51 -17.81 4.08
C LYS A 165 4.43 -16.78 4.72
N ASP A 166 4.81 -15.72 4.02
CA ASP A 166 5.67 -14.67 4.54
C ASP A 166 4.99 -13.96 5.72
N TYR A 167 3.69 -13.69 5.62
CA TYR A 167 2.91 -13.17 6.74
C TYR A 167 3.00 -14.08 7.98
N LEU A 168 2.84 -15.40 7.80
CA LEU A 168 2.93 -16.36 8.90
C LEU A 168 4.33 -16.41 9.53
N VAL A 169 5.39 -16.33 8.71
CA VAL A 169 6.79 -16.28 9.16
C VAL A 169 7.02 -15.01 9.98
N GLU A 170 6.72 -13.84 9.43
CA GLU A 170 6.96 -12.56 10.11
C GLU A 170 6.10 -12.41 11.37
N SER A 171 4.84 -12.86 11.33
CA SER A 171 3.91 -12.69 12.46
C SER A 171 4.00 -13.76 13.54
N SER A 172 4.71 -14.87 13.31
CA SER A 172 4.75 -16.01 14.25
C SER A 172 6.14 -16.60 14.51
N LEU A 173 7.16 -16.25 13.73
CA LEU A 173 8.50 -16.86 13.86
C LEU A 173 9.60 -15.82 14.05
N ASP A 174 9.40 -14.57 13.62
CA ASP A 174 10.39 -13.50 13.80
C ASP A 174 10.65 -13.22 15.30
N PRO A 175 11.89 -13.38 15.80
CA PRO A 175 12.19 -13.19 17.22
C PRO A 175 11.96 -11.77 17.74
N ASP A 176 12.13 -10.73 16.92
CA ASP A 176 11.87 -9.35 17.32
C ASP A 176 10.36 -9.06 17.40
N VAL A 177 9.55 -9.72 16.59
CA VAL A 177 8.08 -9.72 16.72
C VAL A 177 7.64 -10.48 17.97
N LEU A 178 8.15 -11.70 18.17
CA LEU A 178 7.82 -12.55 19.32
C LEU A 178 8.17 -11.89 20.66
N THR A 179 9.28 -11.14 20.70
CA THR A 179 9.74 -10.39 21.88
C THR A 179 9.19 -8.96 21.96
N GLY A 180 8.29 -8.57 21.05
CA GLY A 180 7.59 -7.29 21.07
C GLY A 180 8.44 -6.06 20.75
N LYS A 181 9.62 -6.24 20.15
CA LYS A 181 10.53 -5.18 19.72
C LYS A 181 10.13 -4.58 18.37
N ALA A 182 9.48 -5.37 17.51
CA ALA A 182 9.10 -4.96 16.18
C ALA A 182 7.66 -5.35 15.83
N VAL A 183 7.01 -4.49 15.06
CA VAL A 183 5.71 -4.77 14.40
C VAL A 183 5.79 -4.50 12.89
N ARG A 184 6.84 -3.80 12.46
CA ARG A 184 7.04 -3.35 11.08
C ARG A 184 7.11 -4.50 10.06
N PRO A 185 7.79 -5.63 10.33
CA PRO A 185 7.85 -6.73 9.35
C PRO A 185 6.47 -7.28 8.96
N VAL A 186 5.55 -7.36 9.93
CA VAL A 186 4.15 -7.72 9.67
C VAL A 186 3.39 -6.58 8.98
N ARG A 187 3.57 -5.35 9.48
CA ARG A 187 2.85 -4.17 8.98
C ARG A 187 3.04 -3.93 7.48
N ILE A 188 4.23 -4.19 6.93
CA ILE A 188 4.51 -3.96 5.50
C ILE A 188 3.84 -4.97 4.57
N LEU A 189 3.45 -6.13 5.09
CA LEU A 189 2.77 -7.20 4.35
C LEU A 189 1.25 -7.04 4.33
N LEU A 190 0.70 -6.05 5.03
CA LEU A 190 -0.74 -5.81 5.07
C LEU A 190 -1.20 -4.87 3.96
N ASP A 191 -2.44 -5.08 3.52
CA ASP A 191 -3.13 -4.12 2.65
C ASP A 191 -3.16 -2.72 3.32
N PRO A 192 -2.87 -1.63 2.59
CA PRO A 192 -2.79 -0.28 3.16
C PRO A 192 -4.07 0.19 3.87
N GLN A 193 -5.25 -0.31 3.49
CA GLN A 193 -6.53 0.06 4.09
C GLN A 193 -6.74 -0.58 5.47
N GLN A 194 -5.96 -1.60 5.84
CA GLN A 194 -5.99 -2.22 7.16
C GLN A 194 -5.02 -1.58 8.16
N LEU A 195 -4.13 -0.68 7.71
CA LEU A 195 -3.07 -0.12 8.55
C LEU A 195 -3.62 0.73 9.71
N ASP A 196 -4.73 1.44 9.53
CA ASP A 196 -5.36 2.21 10.62
C ASP A 196 -5.86 1.29 11.74
N GLN A 197 -6.45 0.14 11.39
CA GLN A 197 -6.88 -0.86 12.37
C GLN A 197 -5.66 -1.50 13.05
N PHE A 198 -4.66 -1.89 12.27
CA PHE A 198 -3.41 -2.46 12.78
C PHE A 198 -2.74 -1.51 13.77
N ASP A 199 -2.47 -0.27 13.38
CA ASP A 199 -1.79 0.73 14.21
C ASP A 199 -2.61 0.99 15.51
N ARG A 200 -3.94 1.05 15.42
CA ARG A 200 -4.81 1.14 16.61
C ARG A 200 -4.68 -0.05 17.55
N SER A 201 -4.54 -1.27 17.04
CA SER A 201 -4.35 -2.48 17.87
C SER A 201 -3.09 -2.44 18.73
N PHE A 202 -2.05 -1.69 18.33
CA PHE A 202 -0.83 -1.52 19.11
C PHE A 202 -0.83 -0.28 19.99
N ASP A 203 -1.45 0.82 19.53
CA ASP A 203 -1.57 2.06 20.30
C ASP A 203 -2.55 1.94 21.47
N ARG A 204 -3.69 1.25 21.24
CA ARG A 204 -4.75 1.03 22.23
C ARG A 204 -5.34 -0.38 22.07
N PRO A 205 -4.59 -1.42 22.46
CA PRO A 205 -5.07 -2.80 22.37
C PRO A 205 -6.38 -2.99 23.16
N ALA A 206 -7.31 -3.77 22.61
CA ALA A 206 -8.58 -4.09 23.28
C ALA A 206 -9.12 -5.46 22.84
N ASP A 207 -9.73 -6.20 23.78
CA ASP A 207 -10.51 -7.42 23.52
C ASP A 207 -11.92 -7.03 23.02
N ASP A 208 -11.99 -6.54 21.77
CA ASP A 208 -13.24 -6.08 21.12
C ASP A 208 -13.52 -6.80 19.78
N GLY A 209 -12.78 -7.88 19.52
CA GLY A 209 -12.80 -8.70 18.31
C GLY A 209 -12.23 -8.03 17.08
N ARG A 210 -11.43 -6.97 17.25
CA ARG A 210 -10.87 -6.14 16.17
C ARG A 210 -9.52 -5.53 16.51
N HIS A 211 -9.24 -5.22 17.78
CA HIS A 211 -8.06 -4.44 18.19
C HIS A 211 -7.09 -5.21 19.10
N GLU A 212 -7.11 -6.53 19.05
CA GLU A 212 -6.16 -7.39 19.72
C GLU A 212 -4.85 -7.42 18.92
N ALA A 213 -3.77 -6.86 19.47
CA ALA A 213 -2.42 -6.99 18.88
C ALA A 213 -2.04 -8.47 18.69
N THR A 214 -2.47 -9.34 19.61
CA THR A 214 -2.23 -10.80 19.56
C THR A 214 -3.08 -11.53 18.52
N GLY A 215 -4.11 -10.88 17.96
CA GLY A 215 -4.84 -11.37 16.79
C GLY A 215 -4.08 -11.14 15.48
N TRP A 216 -3.27 -10.09 15.40
CA TRP A 216 -2.41 -9.83 14.23
C TRP A 216 -1.17 -10.73 14.23
N LEU A 217 -0.47 -10.82 15.36
CA LEU A 217 0.82 -11.49 15.47
C LEU A 217 1.03 -12.12 16.85
N VAL A 218 1.91 -13.11 16.92
CA VAL A 218 2.29 -13.74 18.19
C VAL A 218 3.32 -12.85 18.87
N ARG A 219 3.03 -12.42 20.09
CA ARG A 219 3.96 -11.64 20.92
C ARG A 219 3.79 -11.98 22.40
N PHE A 220 4.90 -12.23 23.06
CA PHE A 220 4.94 -12.50 24.49
C PHE A 220 5.24 -11.21 25.27
N ASP A 221 4.86 -11.13 26.54
CA ASP A 221 5.34 -10.07 27.42
C ASP A 221 6.85 -10.27 27.68
N PRO A 222 7.73 -9.39 27.17
CA PRO A 222 9.19 -9.55 27.28
C PRO A 222 9.71 -9.40 28.71
N LYS A 223 8.88 -8.90 29.64
CA LYS A 223 9.22 -8.86 31.07
C LYS A 223 8.95 -10.18 31.78
N GLN A 224 8.17 -11.07 31.16
CA GLN A 224 7.73 -12.32 31.78
C GLN A 224 8.39 -13.53 31.13
N ALA A 225 8.49 -13.55 29.80
CA ALA A 225 8.97 -14.71 29.06
C ALA A 225 9.99 -14.33 27.97
N GLU A 226 10.91 -15.25 27.72
CA GLU A 226 11.82 -15.22 26.58
C GLU A 226 11.89 -16.60 25.91
N LEU A 227 12.32 -16.63 24.65
CA LEU A 227 12.53 -17.88 23.91
C LEU A 227 13.70 -18.65 24.54
N ALA A 228 13.43 -19.90 24.93
CA ALA A 228 14.45 -20.83 25.39
C ALA A 228 15.16 -21.53 24.21
N ASP A 229 14.55 -21.50 23.03
CA ASP A 229 15.08 -22.07 21.79
C ASP A 229 14.48 -21.34 20.58
N THR A 230 15.27 -21.21 19.51
CA THR A 230 14.82 -20.62 18.23
C THR A 230 14.21 -21.67 17.30
N GLY A 231 14.35 -22.96 17.62
CA GLY A 231 13.81 -24.09 16.88
C GLY A 231 12.29 -24.30 17.05
N ILE A 232 11.51 -23.23 16.87
CA ILE A 232 10.04 -23.24 16.98
C ILE A 232 9.47 -24.36 16.11
N ARG A 233 8.55 -25.15 16.66
CA ARG A 233 7.93 -26.28 15.96
C ARG A 233 6.66 -25.84 15.28
N VAL A 234 6.50 -26.17 14.00
CA VAL A 234 5.38 -25.72 13.17
C VAL A 234 4.81 -26.88 12.37
N GLN A 235 3.48 -26.95 12.37
CA GLN A 235 2.71 -27.84 11.50
C GLN A 235 1.42 -27.16 11.08
N GLY A 236 1.06 -27.29 9.81
CA GLY A 236 -0.19 -26.74 9.31
C GLY A 236 -0.36 -26.91 7.81
N THR A 237 -1.37 -26.22 7.29
CA THR A 237 -1.70 -26.24 5.87
C THR A 237 -2.08 -24.85 5.38
N LEU A 238 -1.83 -24.61 4.09
CA LEU A 238 -2.38 -23.51 3.32
C LEU A 238 -3.32 -24.08 2.25
N ARG A 239 -4.41 -23.38 1.98
CA ARG A 239 -5.33 -23.68 0.87
C ARG A 239 -5.70 -22.39 0.17
N ALA A 240 -5.47 -22.34 -1.13
CA ALA A 240 -5.97 -21.27 -1.99
C ALA A 240 -7.29 -21.69 -2.67
N THR A 241 -8.24 -20.78 -2.71
CA THR A 241 -9.51 -20.93 -3.43
C THR A 241 -9.87 -19.63 -4.12
N GLU A 242 -10.43 -19.72 -5.32
CA GLU A 242 -11.02 -18.56 -5.98
C GLU A 242 -12.45 -18.35 -5.47
N SER A 243 -12.75 -17.18 -4.91
CA SER A 243 -14.10 -16.85 -4.43
C SER A 243 -14.93 -16.14 -5.50
N ASP A 244 -14.29 -15.30 -6.32
CA ASP A 244 -14.86 -14.70 -7.53
C ASP A 244 -13.77 -14.39 -8.58
N ALA A 245 -14.17 -13.81 -9.72
CA ALA A 245 -13.28 -13.55 -10.85
C ALA A 245 -12.11 -12.58 -10.57
N ASP A 246 -12.20 -11.84 -9.47
CA ASP A 246 -11.24 -10.81 -9.08
C ASP A 246 -10.61 -11.07 -7.70
N THR A 247 -11.02 -12.14 -7.00
CA THR A 247 -10.62 -12.43 -5.62
C THR A 247 -10.12 -13.85 -5.43
N LEU A 248 -8.88 -13.99 -4.95
CA LEU A 248 -8.35 -15.21 -4.35
C LEU A 248 -8.46 -15.14 -2.84
N GLU A 249 -8.84 -16.26 -2.23
CA GLU A 249 -8.78 -16.46 -0.79
C GLU A 249 -7.72 -17.49 -0.45
N VAL A 250 -6.95 -17.23 0.61
CA VAL A 250 -6.03 -18.21 1.18
C VAL A 250 -6.42 -18.43 2.64
N VAL A 251 -6.67 -19.69 3.00
CA VAL A 251 -6.89 -20.09 4.38
C VAL A 251 -5.64 -20.80 4.89
N SER A 252 -5.16 -20.33 6.04
CA SER A 252 -4.08 -20.94 6.81
C SER A 252 -4.65 -21.57 8.07
N ASP A 253 -4.27 -22.80 8.38
CA ASP A 253 -4.44 -23.39 9.72
C ASP A 253 -3.09 -23.97 10.16
N HIS A 254 -2.42 -23.27 11.09
CA HIS A 254 -1.10 -23.62 11.58
C HIS A 254 -1.04 -23.64 13.10
N THR A 255 -0.34 -24.63 13.63
CA THR A 255 0.03 -24.73 15.04
C THR A 255 1.52 -24.48 15.21
N PHE A 256 1.86 -23.54 16.08
CA PHE A 256 3.21 -23.13 16.44
C PHE A 256 3.48 -23.50 17.90
N VAL A 257 4.62 -24.12 18.19
CA VAL A 257 5.01 -24.52 19.55
C VAL A 257 6.38 -23.94 19.91
N TYR A 258 6.37 -23.06 20.89
CA TYR A 258 7.50 -22.29 21.38
C TYR A 258 8.00 -22.90 22.69
N ALA A 259 9.32 -22.99 22.87
CA ALA A 259 9.90 -23.24 24.18
C ALA A 259 10.17 -21.90 24.87
N LEU A 260 9.56 -21.68 26.02
CA LEU A 260 9.64 -20.42 26.76
C LEU A 260 10.22 -20.64 28.16
N ARG A 261 10.99 -19.67 28.64
CA ARG A 261 11.49 -19.61 30.02
C ARG A 261 11.29 -18.21 30.60
N PRO A 262 11.44 -18.03 31.93
CA PRO A 262 11.30 -16.71 32.53
C PRO A 262 12.32 -15.72 31.95
N ALA A 263 11.87 -14.48 31.70
CA ALA A 263 12.72 -13.43 31.17
C ALA A 263 13.94 -13.16 32.08
N GLY A 264 15.13 -13.04 31.49
CA GLY A 264 16.37 -12.78 32.22
C GLY A 264 16.87 -13.95 33.08
N ALA A 265 16.24 -15.13 32.99
CA ALA A 265 16.72 -16.32 33.67
C ALA A 265 17.91 -16.94 32.92
N GLY A 266 18.82 -17.56 33.67
CA GLY A 266 19.98 -18.26 33.10
C GLY A 266 19.58 -19.49 32.27
N SER A 267 20.55 -20.09 31.57
CA SER A 267 20.35 -21.29 30.74
C SER A 267 19.78 -22.49 31.51
N ASP A 268 20.00 -22.54 32.83
CA ASP A 268 19.59 -23.64 33.69
C ASP A 268 18.14 -23.51 34.19
N ALA A 269 17.45 -22.42 33.81
CA ALA A 269 16.04 -22.25 34.12
C ALA A 269 15.19 -23.25 33.35
N LYS A 270 14.18 -23.82 34.02
CA LYS A 270 13.23 -24.71 33.36
C LYS A 270 12.46 -23.96 32.29
N ALA A 271 12.42 -24.52 31.10
CA ALA A 271 11.55 -24.11 30.02
C ALA A 271 10.24 -24.91 30.06
N SER A 272 9.21 -24.38 29.41
CA SER A 272 7.92 -25.03 29.16
C SER A 272 7.48 -24.77 27.73
N LEU A 273 6.66 -25.66 27.16
CA LEU A 273 6.08 -25.43 25.84
C LEU A 273 4.87 -24.51 25.92
N PHE A 274 4.76 -23.64 24.93
CA PHE A 274 3.61 -22.79 24.69
C PHE A 274 3.14 -23.01 23.25
N THR A 275 1.86 -23.28 23.07
CA THR A 275 1.25 -23.66 21.79
C THR A 275 0.27 -22.59 21.34
N VAL A 276 0.37 -22.20 20.07
CA VAL A 276 -0.56 -21.28 19.41
C VAL A 276 -1.07 -21.92 18.13
N ARG A 277 -2.36 -22.20 18.05
CA ARG A 277 -3.04 -22.52 16.79
C ARG A 277 -3.65 -21.25 16.21
N ARG A 278 -3.34 -20.96 14.95
CA ARG A 278 -3.84 -19.80 14.20
C ARG A 278 -4.54 -20.27 12.94
N GLU A 279 -5.82 -19.96 12.84
CA GLU A 279 -6.57 -20.04 11.60
C GLU A 279 -6.76 -18.63 11.05
N LEU A 280 -6.17 -18.35 9.89
CA LEU A 280 -6.16 -17.03 9.25
C LEU A 280 -6.77 -17.12 7.86
N HIS A 281 -7.64 -16.17 7.54
CA HIS A 281 -8.28 -16.06 6.23
C HIS A 281 -7.79 -14.79 5.56
N PHE A 282 -7.15 -14.95 4.42
CA PHE A 282 -6.60 -13.87 3.61
C PHE A 282 -7.42 -13.70 2.34
N ARG A 283 -7.56 -12.45 1.90
CA ARG A 283 -8.10 -12.06 0.60
C ARG A 283 -6.99 -11.40 -0.21
N PHE A 284 -6.97 -11.69 -1.51
CA PHE A 284 -6.05 -11.10 -2.47
C PHE A 284 -6.80 -10.68 -3.72
N ASP A 285 -6.72 -9.41 -4.05
CA ASP A 285 -7.00 -8.93 -5.40
C ASP A 285 -5.71 -8.86 -6.25
N ARG A 286 -5.81 -8.42 -7.51
CA ARG A 286 -4.64 -8.35 -8.40
C ARG A 286 -3.58 -7.34 -7.96
N ASP A 287 -3.97 -6.28 -7.25
CA ASP A 287 -3.03 -5.30 -6.73
C ASP A 287 -2.31 -5.85 -5.50
N ASP A 288 -3.01 -6.55 -4.60
CA ASP A 288 -2.41 -7.26 -3.46
C ASP A 288 -1.31 -8.23 -3.92
N LEU A 289 -1.62 -9.06 -4.93
CA LEU A 289 -0.68 -10.02 -5.51
C LEU A 289 0.54 -9.33 -6.13
N ARG A 290 0.35 -8.17 -6.76
CA ARG A 290 1.44 -7.40 -7.38
C ARG A 290 2.32 -6.71 -6.33
N MET A 291 1.72 -6.28 -5.23
CA MET A 291 2.38 -5.51 -4.16
C MET A 291 2.96 -6.39 -3.06
N HIS A 292 2.70 -7.71 -3.08
CA HIS A 292 3.07 -8.65 -2.01
C HIS A 292 2.44 -8.27 -0.68
N GLN A 293 1.15 -7.91 -0.73
CA GLN A 293 0.35 -7.53 0.42
C GLN A 293 -0.82 -8.49 0.59
N ALA A 294 -1.35 -8.59 1.81
CA ALA A 294 -2.48 -9.43 2.14
C ALA A 294 -3.52 -8.63 2.91
N GLU A 295 -4.77 -8.76 2.52
CA GLU A 295 -5.89 -8.36 3.36
C GLU A 295 -6.29 -9.53 4.27
N MET A 296 -6.31 -9.32 5.58
CA MET A 296 -6.81 -10.31 6.53
C MET A 296 -8.28 -10.10 6.85
N LEU A 297 -9.10 -11.13 6.63
CA LEU A 297 -10.54 -11.08 6.93
C LEU A 297 -10.84 -11.60 8.33
N VAL A 298 -10.22 -12.74 8.70
CA VAL A 298 -10.48 -13.45 9.95
C VAL A 298 -9.15 -13.89 10.57
N SER A 299 -9.04 -13.69 11.88
CA SER A 299 -7.98 -14.26 12.72
C SER A 299 -8.60 -15.00 13.90
N TYR A 300 -8.45 -16.32 13.92
CA TYR A 300 -8.87 -17.16 15.03
C TYR A 300 -7.64 -17.77 15.69
N VAL A 301 -7.41 -17.42 16.96
CA VAL A 301 -6.22 -17.78 17.72
C VAL A 301 -6.62 -18.57 18.96
N GLN A 302 -6.01 -19.74 19.14
CA GLN A 302 -6.10 -20.52 20.37
C GLN A 302 -4.69 -20.64 20.94
N ALA A 303 -4.45 -20.14 22.15
CA ALA A 303 -3.12 -20.04 22.71
C ALA A 303 -3.07 -20.54 24.16
N GLY A 304 -2.06 -21.33 24.52
CA GLY A 304 -1.85 -21.76 25.90
C GLY A 304 -0.52 -22.48 26.11
N PRO A 305 -0.07 -22.65 27.36
CA PRO A 305 -0.84 -22.44 28.59
C PRO A 305 -0.99 -20.96 29.00
N LEU A 306 -2.23 -20.50 29.19
CA LEU A 306 -2.57 -19.14 29.64
C LEU A 306 -3.51 -19.17 30.86
N SER A 307 -3.66 -18.05 31.57
CA SER A 307 -4.71 -17.89 32.57
C SER A 307 -5.83 -17.03 32.01
N CYS A 308 -7.07 -17.52 32.07
CA CYS A 308 -8.22 -16.84 31.45
C CYS A 308 -8.64 -15.53 32.12
N SER A 309 -8.14 -15.24 33.33
CA SER A 309 -8.38 -13.98 34.04
C SER A 309 -7.39 -12.87 33.67
N VAL A 310 -6.43 -13.15 32.77
CA VAL A 310 -5.42 -12.18 32.32
C VAL A 310 -5.74 -11.75 30.89
N ASP A 311 -5.86 -10.42 30.70
CA ASP A 311 -6.03 -9.84 29.37
C ASP A 311 -4.87 -10.22 28.45
N SER A 312 -5.20 -10.63 27.23
CA SER A 312 -4.24 -11.04 26.21
C SER A 312 -4.30 -10.16 24.96
N ALA A 313 -5.04 -9.04 24.98
CA ALA A 313 -5.18 -8.18 23.80
C ALA A 313 -3.84 -7.59 23.36
N ALA A 314 -3.03 -7.10 24.29
CA ALA A 314 -1.76 -6.45 23.99
C ALA A 314 -0.60 -7.45 23.79
N HIS A 315 -0.48 -8.43 24.71
CA HIS A 315 0.58 -9.42 24.76
C HIS A 315 0.04 -10.74 25.31
N LEU A 316 0.61 -11.87 24.88
CA LEU A 316 0.39 -13.15 25.54
C LEU A 316 1.19 -13.18 26.84
N HIS A 317 0.57 -13.71 27.90
CA HIS A 317 1.17 -13.87 29.23
C HIS A 317 1.26 -15.36 29.60
N PRO A 318 2.27 -16.10 29.07
CA PRO A 318 2.42 -17.53 29.27
C PRO A 318 2.47 -17.93 30.74
N LEU A 319 1.77 -19.00 31.09
CA LEU A 319 2.07 -19.75 32.31
C LEU A 319 3.33 -20.58 32.04
N LEU A 320 4.40 -20.28 32.76
CA LEU A 320 5.70 -20.93 32.62
C LEU A 320 5.83 -22.17 33.50
N ALA A 321 6.88 -22.96 33.29
CA ALA A 321 7.21 -24.15 34.05
C ALA A 321 6.95 -24.00 35.56
N GLY A 322 6.11 -24.87 36.12
CA GLY A 322 5.78 -24.88 37.54
C GLY A 322 4.61 -23.99 37.97
N GLN A 323 4.15 -23.09 37.10
CA GLN A 323 3.01 -22.22 37.37
C GLN A 323 1.68 -22.95 37.17
N THR A 324 0.63 -22.41 37.79
CA THR A 324 -0.76 -22.84 37.67
C THR A 324 -1.62 -21.65 37.24
N PRO A 325 -2.78 -21.86 36.61
CA PRO A 325 -3.69 -20.77 36.28
C PRO A 325 -4.08 -19.99 37.54
N LYS A 326 -4.21 -18.67 37.40
CA LYS A 326 -4.85 -17.87 38.44
C LYS A 326 -6.34 -18.21 38.48
N GLU A 327 -6.92 -18.12 39.68
CA GLU A 327 -8.36 -18.24 39.84
C GLU A 327 -9.09 -17.12 39.08
N GLY A 328 -10.34 -17.40 38.72
CA GLY A 328 -11.18 -16.49 37.93
C GLY A 328 -11.37 -16.93 36.49
N GLY A 329 -12.38 -16.34 35.86
CA GLY A 329 -12.70 -16.52 34.45
C GLY A 329 -12.41 -15.26 33.63
N PRO A 330 -12.77 -15.28 32.35
CA PRO A 330 -12.76 -14.06 31.53
C PRO A 330 -13.63 -12.96 32.17
N ALA A 331 -13.39 -11.71 31.74
CA ALA A 331 -14.20 -10.58 32.17
C ALA A 331 -15.69 -10.82 31.88
N GLY A 332 -16.57 -10.33 32.77
CA GLY A 332 -18.01 -10.45 32.59
C GLY A 332 -18.48 -9.68 31.35
N THR A 333 -19.36 -10.30 30.56
CA THR A 333 -19.98 -9.64 29.41
C THR A 333 -21.25 -8.90 29.84
N ASP A 334 -21.31 -7.59 29.60
CA ASP A 334 -22.52 -6.78 29.80
C ASP A 334 -23.40 -6.84 28.53
N PRO A 335 -24.59 -7.47 28.56
CA PRO A 335 -25.47 -7.56 27.40
C PRO A 335 -26.08 -6.21 26.98
N PHE A 336 -25.98 -5.17 27.81
CA PHE A 336 -26.44 -3.82 27.49
C PHE A 336 -25.34 -2.92 26.93
N ALA A 337 -24.08 -3.32 27.05
CA ALA A 337 -22.97 -2.61 26.43
C ALA A 337 -22.99 -2.82 24.91
N THR A 338 -22.83 -1.74 24.14
CA THR A 338 -22.72 -1.82 22.68
C THR A 338 -21.24 -1.85 22.28
N GLY A 339 -20.81 -2.92 21.60
CA GLY A 339 -19.51 -2.94 20.91
C GLY A 339 -18.41 -3.86 21.47
N GLY A 340 -18.68 -4.71 22.46
CA GLY A 340 -17.74 -5.73 22.95
C GLY A 340 -18.03 -7.14 22.42
N THR A 341 -17.01 -7.99 22.35
CA THR A 341 -17.14 -9.43 22.10
C THR A 341 -17.24 -10.19 23.42
N THR A 342 -17.94 -11.32 23.41
CA THR A 342 -17.95 -12.23 24.56
C THR A 342 -16.56 -12.83 24.73
N SER A 343 -15.88 -12.52 25.84
CA SER A 343 -14.58 -13.11 26.15
C SER A 343 -14.72 -14.64 26.34
N LEU A 344 -13.91 -15.39 25.59
CA LEU A 344 -13.92 -16.86 25.61
C LEU A 344 -12.73 -17.38 26.42
N CYS A 345 -12.88 -18.59 26.96
CA CYS A 345 -11.81 -19.30 27.66
C CYS A 345 -11.94 -20.79 27.37
N GLY A 346 -10.87 -21.42 26.92
CA GLY A 346 -10.80 -22.85 26.66
C GLY A 346 -10.03 -23.60 27.74
N ALA A 347 -10.30 -24.90 27.88
CA ALA A 347 -9.44 -25.80 28.64
C ALA A 347 -8.33 -26.34 27.73
N LEU A 348 -7.06 -26.21 28.15
CA LEU A 348 -5.95 -26.86 27.47
C LEU A 348 -5.98 -28.36 27.76
N ALA A 349 -6.04 -29.16 26.69
CA ALA A 349 -6.04 -30.61 26.80
C ALA A 349 -4.73 -31.11 27.45
N PRO A 350 -4.77 -32.04 28.43
CA PRO A 350 -3.55 -32.60 29.02
C PRO A 350 -2.60 -33.21 28.00
N GLY A 351 -3.15 -33.87 26.95
CA GLY A 351 -2.36 -34.45 25.87
C GLY A 351 -1.69 -33.45 24.91
N ALA A 352 -2.01 -32.15 25.02
CA ALA A 352 -1.30 -31.09 24.31
C ALA A 352 -0.05 -30.60 25.05
N GLN A 353 0.17 -31.05 26.29
CA GLN A 353 1.34 -30.72 27.10
C GLN A 353 2.36 -31.87 27.08
N PRO A 354 3.66 -31.57 27.29
CA PRO A 354 4.68 -32.60 27.42
C PRO A 354 4.38 -33.60 28.55
N SER A 355 4.58 -34.89 28.29
CA SER A 355 4.52 -35.95 29.30
C SER A 355 5.89 -36.11 29.97
N LEU A 356 6.17 -35.26 30.96
CA LEU A 356 7.40 -35.30 31.78
C LEU A 356 7.18 -35.95 33.15
#